data_AF-D2HTV5-F1
#
_entry.id   AF-D2HTV5-F1
#
_cell.length_a   1.000
_cell.length_b   1.000
_cell.length_c   1.000
_cell.angle_alpha   90.00
_cell.angle_beta   90.00
_cell.angle_gamma   90.00
#
_symmetry.space_group_name_H-M   'P 1'
#
loop_
_entity.id
_entity.type
_entity.pdbx_description
1 polymer ?
#
loop_
_entity_poly.entity_id
_entity_poly.type
_entity_poly.pdbx_seq_one_letter_code
_entity_poly.pdbx_strand_id
1 'polypeptide(L)' 'DGRPAPPMKGQLRRKAQREKFARRVVLLSQEMDAGLQAWQLRQQEKLQEEERKQKNALKPKGALLQNPRPSQ' A
#
# COMPACT_ATOMS: atom_id res chain seq x y z
N ASP A 1 -20.60 53.75 -9.91
CA ASP A 1 -19.39 53.15 -10.51
C ASP A 1 -19.30 51.62 -10.46
N GLY A 2 -19.81 50.93 -9.41
CA GLY A 2 -19.93 49.45 -9.42
C GLY A 2 -18.61 48.65 -9.44
N ARG A 3 -17.47 49.33 -9.31
CA ARG A 3 -16.15 48.71 -9.34
C ARG A 3 -15.92 47.92 -8.03
N PRO A 4 -15.42 46.68 -8.10
CA PRO A 4 -15.14 45.91 -6.90
C PRO A 4 -14.00 46.53 -6.11
N ALA A 5 -14.15 46.57 -4.78
CA ALA A 5 -13.08 47.00 -3.89
C ALA A 5 -11.92 45.98 -3.90
N PRO A 6 -10.67 46.43 -3.76
CA PRO A 6 -9.54 45.51 -3.64
C PRO A 6 -9.70 44.62 -2.40
N PRO A 7 -9.22 43.37 -2.46
CA PRO A 7 -9.34 42.45 -1.34
C PRO A 7 -8.51 42.91 -0.13
N MET A 8 -9.10 42.76 1.06
CA MET A 8 -8.45 43.10 2.32
C MET A 8 -7.27 42.16 2.61
N LYS A 9 -6.19 42.68 3.20
CA LYS A 9 -4.99 41.88 3.55
C LYS A 9 -5.32 40.65 4.40
N GLY A 10 -6.24 40.80 5.36
CA GLY A 10 -6.70 39.68 6.20
C GLY A 10 -7.45 38.59 5.42
N GLN A 11 -8.19 38.96 4.38
CA GLN A 11 -8.87 38.00 3.51
C GLN A 11 -7.86 37.21 2.68
N LEU A 12 -6.86 37.88 2.10
CA LEU A 12 -5.78 37.24 1.36
C LEU A 12 -5.02 36.25 2.24
N ARG A 13 -4.65 36.66 3.47
CA ARG A 13 -3.97 35.77 4.44
C ARG A 13 -4.79 34.52 4.75
N ARG A 14 -6.09 34.67 5.03
CA ARG A 14 -6.98 33.53 5.32
C ARG A 14 -7.13 32.59 4.14
N LYS A 15 -7.25 33.12 2.91
CA LYS A 15 -7.30 32.28 1.70
C LYS A 15 -6.03 31.46 1.55
N ALA A 16 -4.85 32.07 1.65
CA ALA A 16 -3.57 31.37 1.55
C ALA A 16 -3.39 30.31 2.65
N GLN A 17 -3.78 30.61 3.89
CA GLN A 17 -3.72 29.65 4.99
C GLN A 17 -4.65 28.44 4.77
N ARG A 18 -5.89 28.68 4.31
CA ARG A 18 -6.85 27.61 3.99
C ARG A 18 -6.35 26.76 2.83
N GLU A 19 -5.78 27.38 1.81
CA GLU A 19 -5.21 26.67 0.68
C GLU A 19 -4.03 25.78 1.13
N LYS A 20 -3.09 26.33 1.91
CA LYS A 20 -1.97 25.55 2.46
C LYS A 20 -2.45 24.37 3.29
N PHE A 21 -3.47 24.58 4.12
CA PHE A 21 -4.07 23.53 4.92
C PHE A 21 -4.71 22.43 4.06
N ALA A 22 -5.55 22.81 3.09
CA ALA A 22 -6.20 21.86 2.19
C ALA A 22 -5.17 21.03 1.40
N ARG A 23 -4.13 21.69 0.87
CA ARG A 23 -3.02 20.99 0.17
C ARG A 23 -2.33 19.98 1.08
N ARG A 24 -2.08 20.33 2.35
CA ARG A 24 -1.45 19.43 3.32
C ARG A 24 -2.33 18.23 3.65
N VAL A 25 -3.63 18.45 3.85
CA VAL A 25 -4.58 17.35 4.13
C VAL A 25 -4.57 16.35 2.97
N VAL A 26 -4.69 16.84 1.73
CA VAL A 26 -4.69 15.99 0.54
C VAL A 26 -3.39 15.21 0.41
N LEU A 27 -2.24 15.87 0.60
CA LEU A 27 -0.93 15.22 0.53
C LEU A 27 -0.81 14.07 1.53
N LEU A 28 -1.13 14.32 2.80
CA LEU A 28 -1.00 13.31 3.86
C LEU A 28 -1.95 12.13 3.63
N SER A 29 -3.18 12.37 3.18
CA SER A 29 -4.11 11.31 2.84
C SER A 29 -3.58 10.43 1.70
N GLN A 30 -3.02 11.04 0.65
CA GLN A 30 -2.43 10.29 -0.47
C GLN A 30 -1.22 9.46 -0.04
N GLU A 31 -0.35 10.01 0.80
CA GLU A 31 0.80 9.28 1.35
C GLU A 31 0.37 8.07 2.19
N MET A 32 -0.67 8.23 3.01
CA MET A 32 -1.24 7.14 3.80
C MET A 32 -1.84 6.04 2.90
N ASP A 33 -2.67 6.42 1.92
CA ASP A 33 -3.31 5.48 1.01
C ASP A 33 -2.27 4.70 0.19
N ALA A 34 -1.25 5.39 -0.34
CA ALA A 34 -0.15 4.76 -1.06
C ALA A 34 0.64 3.80 -0.17
N GLY A 35 0.91 4.19 1.08
CA GLY A 35 1.58 3.35 2.07
C GLY A 35 0.80 2.07 2.37
N LEU A 36 -0.52 2.18 2.55
CA LEU A 36 -1.39 1.03 2.79
C LEU A 36 -1.42 0.09 1.59
N GLN A 37 -1.59 0.62 0.37
CA GLN A 37 -1.59 -0.17 -0.86
C GLN A 37 -0.27 -0.91 -1.05
N ALA A 38 0.86 -0.22 -0.87
CA ALA A 38 2.18 -0.83 -0.98
C ALA A 38 2.38 -1.95 0.05
N TRP A 39 1.90 -1.77 1.28
CA TRP A 39 1.97 -2.81 2.31
C TRP A 39 1.10 -4.02 1.95
N GLN A 40 -0.15 -3.79 1.51
CA GLN A 40 -1.06 -4.86 1.07
C GLN A 40 -0.48 -5.66 -0.09
N LEU A 41 0.09 -4.98 -1.09
CA LEU A 41 0.74 -5.65 -2.23
C LEU A 41 1.88 -6.55 -1.77
N ARG A 42 2.76 -6.06 -0.89
CA ARG A 42 3.86 -6.87 -0.33
C ARG A 42 3.36 -8.11 0.41
N GLN A 43 2.24 -8.01 1.14
CA GLN A 43 1.66 -9.18 1.80
C GLN A 43 1.15 -10.21 0.78
N GLN A 44 0.48 -9.76 -0.28
CA GLN A 44 -0.01 -10.65 -1.34
C GLN A 44 1.13 -11.31 -2.10
N GLU A 45 2.16 -10.54 -2.48
CA GLU A 45 3.35 -11.05 -3.16
C GLU A 45 4.06 -12.11 -2.32
N LYS A 46 4.19 -11.91 -1.00
CA LYS A 46 4.80 -12.89 -0.10
C LYS A 46 4.05 -14.22 -0.10
N LEU A 47 2.72 -14.17 0.05
CA LEU A 47 1.89 -15.38 0.02
C LEU A 47 1.98 -16.09 -1.33
N GLN A 48 1.91 -15.33 -2.43
CA GLN A 48 2.02 -15.87 -3.77
C GLN A 48 3.39 -16.51 -4.02
N GLU A 49 4.47 -15.89 -3.53
CA GLU A 49 5.82 -16.44 -3.66
C GLU A 49 5.98 -17.75 -2.86
N GLU A 50 5.43 -17.83 -1.65
CA GLU A 50 5.43 -19.06 -0.85
C GLU A 50 4.68 -20.20 -1.56
N GLU A 51 3.50 -19.94 -2.11
CA GLU A 51 2.77 -20.93 -2.91
C GLU A 51 3.55 -21.34 -4.15
N ARG A 52 4.16 -20.40 -4.86
CA ARG A 52 4.98 -20.68 -6.05
C ARG A 52 6.19 -21.54 -5.69
N LYS A 53 6.84 -21.28 -4.55
CA LYS A 53 7.94 -22.11 -4.04
C LYS A 53 7.48 -23.54 -3.73
N GLN A 54 6.32 -23.71 -3.09
CA GLN A 54 5.76 -25.03 -2.82
C GLN A 54 5.40 -25.79 -4.10
N LYS A 55 4.73 -25.13 -5.06
CA LYS A 55 4.36 -25.72 -6.35
C LYS A 55 5.58 -26.12 -7.19
N ASN A 56 6.67 -25.35 -7.09
CA ASN A 56 7.92 -25.63 -7.79
C ASN A 56 8.85 -26.58 -7.03
N ALA A 57 8.51 -26.99 -5.80
CA ALA A 57 9.34 -27.90 -5.02
C ALA A 57 9.37 -29.29 -5.67
N LEU A 58 10.57 -29.88 -5.74
CA LEU A 58 10.72 -31.25 -6.21
C LEU A 58 10.04 -32.21 -5.23
N LYS A 59 9.47 -33.30 -5.76
CA LYS A 59 8.89 -34.36 -4.93
C LYS A 59 9.98 -34.94 -4.00
N PRO A 60 9.75 -35.00 -2.69
CA PRO A 60 10.67 -35.67 -1.78
C PRO A 60 10.76 -37.16 -2.11
N LYS A 61 11.98 -37.69 -2.23
CA LYS A 61 12.23 -39.10 -2.61
C LYS A 61 12.77 -39.93 -1.45
N GLY A 62 13.94 -39.56 -0.91
CA GLY A 62 14.71 -40.40 0.02
C GLY A 62 13.94 -40.95 1.23
N ALA A 63 13.58 -40.08 2.19
CA ALA A 63 12.93 -40.49 3.44
C ALA A 63 11.55 -41.15 3.26
N LEU A 64 10.83 -40.82 2.17
CA LEU A 64 9.50 -41.40 1.88
C LEU A 64 9.58 -42.82 1.29
N LEU A 65 10.68 -43.17 0.63
CA LEU A 65 10.89 -44.49 0.04
C LEU A 65 11.51 -45.51 1.01
N GLN A 66 12.02 -45.07 2.16
CA GLN A 66 12.63 -45.93 3.19
C GLN A 66 11.62 -46.67 4.08
N ASN A 67 10.30 -46.50 3.86
CA ASN A 67 9.28 -47.34 4.49
C ASN A 67 8.92 -48.49 3.54
N PRO A 68 9.59 -49.65 3.59
CA PRO A 68 9.06 -50.85 2.98
C PRO A 68 7.72 -51.14 3.68
N ARG A 69 6.66 -51.30 2.90
CA ARG A 69 5.39 -51.83 3.43
C ARG A 69 5.72 -53.13 4.18
N PRO A 70 5.16 -53.39 5.38
CA PRO A 70 5.26 -54.71 5.97
C PRO A 70 4.65 -55.70 4.96
N SER A 71 5.46 -56.62 4.45
CA SER A 71 4.99 -57.71 3.61
C SER A 71 4.04 -58.56 4.45
N GLN A 72 2.75 -58.53 4.14
CA GLN A 72 1.82 -59.59 4.54
C GLN A 72 1.91 -60.74 3.54
#